data_AF-A0A4R6QIB2-F1
#
_entry.id   AF-A0A4R6QIB2-F1
#
_cell.length_a   1.000
_cell.length_b   1.000
_cell.length_c   1.000
_cell.angle_alpha   90.00
_cell.angle_beta   90.00
_cell.angle_gamma   90.00
#
_symmetry.space_group_name_H-M   'P 1'
#
loop_
_entity.id
_entity.type
_entity.pdbx_description
1 polymer ?
#
loop_
_entity_poly.entity_id
_entity_poly.type
_entity_poly.pdbx_seq_one_letter_code
_entity_poly.pdbx_strand_id
1 'polypeptide(L)' 'MTQLTLNKAFDSAEPVLRVENRLAAGRHRFSLVVIDAQGRASEADLLVVTVQKVLVPSPGPRIPPATPRRPVPARPDR' A
#
# COMPACT_ATOMS: atom_id res chain seq x y z
N MET A 1 5.26 -6.90 -20.87
CA MET A 1 5.29 -6.24 -19.54
C MET A 1 6.44 -6.83 -18.78
N THR A 2 7.27 -5.98 -18.19
CA THR A 2 8.51 -6.39 -17.50
C THR A 2 8.34 -6.19 -16.00
N GLN A 3 8.90 -7.09 -15.19
CA GLN A 3 8.99 -6.93 -13.75
C GLN A 3 10.41 -6.48 -13.38
N LEU A 4 10.52 -5.38 -12.62
CA LEU A 4 11.79 -4.90 -12.13
C LEU A 4 12.13 -5.55 -10.79
N THR A 5 13.35 -6.07 -10.66
CA THR A 5 13.88 -6.58 -9.39
C THR A 5 14.45 -5.41 -8.59
N LEU A 6 14.17 -5.38 -7.29
CA LEU A 6 14.64 -4.31 -6.40
C LEU A 6 16.16 -4.16 -6.49
N ASN A 7 16.64 -2.93 -6.68
CA ASN A 7 18.06 -2.57 -6.78
C ASN A 7 18.83 -3.28 -7.90
N LYS A 8 18.14 -3.81 -8.92
CA LYS A 8 18.76 -4.36 -10.13
C LYS A 8 18.40 -3.48 -11.32
N ALA A 9 19.42 -3.11 -12.08
CA ALA A 9 19.25 -2.45 -13.36
C ALA A 9 18.58 -3.40 -14.35
N PHE A 10 17.81 -2.82 -15.27
CA PHE A 10 17.16 -3.50 -16.37
C PHE A 10 17.37 -2.66 -17.63
N ASP A 11 17.87 -3.29 -18.69
CA ASP A 11 18.14 -2.62 -19.96
C ASP A 11 17.05 -2.95 -20.98
N SER A 12 16.64 -1.96 -21.76
CA SER A 12 15.69 -2.12 -22.85
C SER A 12 16.08 -1.24 -24.03
N ALA A 13 15.89 -1.76 -25.24
CA ALA A 13 15.99 -0.98 -26.47
C ALA A 13 14.65 -0.37 -26.90
N GLU A 14 13.54 -0.75 -26.24
CA GLU A 14 12.23 -0.17 -26.52
C GLU A 14 12.11 1.24 -25.92
N PRO A 15 11.57 2.22 -26.67
CA PRO A 15 11.40 3.59 -26.18
C PRO A 15 10.30 3.71 -25.11
N VAL A 16 9.44 2.69 -24.97
CA VAL A 16 8.35 2.66 -23.99
C VAL A 16 8.53 1.43 -23.10
N LEU A 17 8.62 1.65 -21.79
CA LEU A 17 8.72 0.56 -20.82
C LEU A 17 7.41 0.44 -20.02
N ARG A 18 6.74 -0.72 -20.13
CA ARG A 18 5.61 -1.07 -19.27
C ARG A 18 6.05 -2.01 -18.15
N VAL A 19 5.98 -1.51 -16.92
CA VAL A 19 6.36 -2.25 -15.70
C VAL A 19 5.13 -2.68 -14.91
N GLU A 20 5.09 -3.95 -14.51
CA GLU A 20 4.08 -4.47 -13.58
C GLU A 20 4.77 -5.01 -12.33
N ASN A 21 4.88 -4.15 -11.31
CA ASN A 21 5.48 -4.52 -10.03
C ASN A 21 4.42 -4.57 -8.93
N ARG A 22 4.41 -5.65 -8.16
CA ARG A 22 3.69 -5.71 -6.88
C ARG A 22 4.52 -5.03 -5.81
N LEU A 23 4.26 -3.74 -5.61
CA LEU A 23 4.95 -2.92 -4.63
C LEU A 23 4.27 -3.03 -3.26
N ALA A 24 5.07 -3.17 -2.21
CA ALA A 24 4.58 -3.04 -0.84
C ALA A 24 4.10 -1.61 -0.55
N ALA A 25 3.25 -1.42 0.46
CA ALA A 25 2.89 -0.07 0.90
C ALA A 25 4.13 0.72 1.33
N GLY A 26 4.20 2.00 0.94
CA GLY A 26 5.35 2.86 1.16
C GLY A 26 5.75 3.66 -0.08
N ARG A 27 6.91 4.32 -0.01
CA ARG A 27 7.46 5.15 -1.08
C ARG A 27 8.52 4.36 -1.85
N HIS A 28 8.36 4.30 -3.17
CA HIS A 28 9.27 3.63 -4.10
C HIS A 28 9.83 4.66 -5.07
N ARG A 29 11.08 4.44 -5.50
CA ARG A 29 11.77 5.30 -6.48
C ARG A 29 12.24 4.45 -7.64
N PHE A 30 11.88 4.90 -8.84
CA PHE A 30 12.36 4.38 -10.10
C PHE A 30 13.34 5.41 -10.68
N SER A 31 14.41 4.91 -11.28
CA SER A 31 15.45 5.72 -11.92
C SER A 31 15.57 5.29 -13.36
N LEU A 32 15.47 6.24 -14.29
CA LEU A 32 15.70 6.00 -15.71
C LEU A 32 16.98 6.71 -16.13
N VAL A 33 17.86 5.96 -16.79
CA VAL A 33 19.05 6.49 -17.46
C VAL A 33 18.98 6.01 -18.90
N VAL A 34 19.17 6.94 -19.83
CA VAL A 34 19.22 6.62 -21.26
C VAL A 34 20.67 6.69 -21.72
N ILE A 35 21.10 5.68 -22.46
CA ILE A 35 22.44 5.61 -23.05
C ILE A 35 22.31 5.89 -24.55
N ASP A 36 23.06 6.88 -25.04
CA ASP A 36 23.08 7.21 -26.47
C ASP A 36 23.95 6.23 -27.29
N ALA A 37 23.96 6.41 -28.62
CA ALA A 37 24.75 5.58 -29.52
C ALA A 37 26.27 5.71 -29.32
N GLN A 38 26.74 6.75 -28.62
CA GLN A 38 28.14 6.96 -28.26
C GLN A 38 28.47 6.40 -26.86
N GLY A 39 27.50 5.75 -26.19
CA GLY A 39 27.69 5.19 -24.86
C GLY A 39 27.60 6.21 -23.73
N ARG A 40 27.13 7.43 -24.00
CA ARG A 40 26.98 8.47 -22.97
C ARG A 40 25.65 8.31 -22.27
N ALA A 41 25.68 8.31 -20.94
CA ALA A 41 24.52 8.26 -20.09
C ALA A 41 23.91 9.66 -19.88
N SER A 42 22.58 9.75 -19.86
CA SER A 42 21.86 10.92 -19.38
C SER A 42 22.02 11.10 -17.87
N GLU A 43 21.64 12.28 -17.36
CA GLU A 43 21.26 12.38 -15.95
C GLU A 43 20.06 11.46 -15.66
N ALA A 44 19.97 11.00 -14.41
CA ALA A 44 18.91 10.09 -14.00
C ALA A 44 17.59 10.85 -13.81
N ASP A 45 16.54 10.42 -14.53
CA ASP A 45 15.18 10.86 -14.26
C ASP A 45 14.52 9.98 -13.19
N LEU A 46 13.74 10.58 -12.31
CA LEU A 46 13.31 9.99 -11.05
C LEU A 46 11.81 10.02 -10.90
N LEU A 47 11.20 8.84 -10.98
CA LEU A 47 9.78 8.66 -10.69
C LEU A 47 9.59 8.15 -9.27
N VAL A 48 8.81 8.87 -8.48
CA VAL A 48 8.44 8.46 -7.12
C VAL A 48 7.01 7.95 -7.12
N VAL A 49 6.83 6.71 -6.69
CA VAL A 49 5.52 6.06 -6.57
C VAL A 49 5.23 5.80 -5.09
N THR A 50 4.12 6.34 -4.60
CA THR A 50 3.66 6.09 -3.22
C THR A 50 2.49 5.12 -3.25
N VAL A 51 2.67 3.97 -2.63
CA VAL A 51 1.62 2.95 -2.48
C VAL A 51 1.01 3.07 -1.11
N GLN A 52 -0.28 3.40 -1.06
CA GLN A 52 -1.01 3.54 0.19
C GLN A 52 -1.51 2.17 0.68
N LYS A 53 -1.44 1.95 1.99
CA LYS A 53 -2.12 0.81 2.62
C LYS A 53 -3.57 1.19 2.87
N VAL A 54 -4.51 0.44 2.32
CA VAL A 54 -5.93 0.57 2.66
C VAL A 54 -6.14 -0.10 4.02
N LEU A 55 -6.58 0.68 5.02
CA LEU A 55 -7.03 0.15 6.31
C LEU A 55 -8.54 -0.02 6.23
N VAL A 56 -9.02 -1.25 6.20
CA VAL A 56 -10.45 -1.52 6.35
C VAL A 56 -10.78 -1.45 7.84
N PRO A 57 -11.69 -0.58 8.29
CA PRO A 57 -12.08 -0.53 9.69
C PRO A 57 -12.69 -1.87 10.11
N SER A 58 -12.22 -2.42 11.23
CA SER A 58 -12.82 -3.62 11.81
C SER A 58 -14.29 -3.34 12.16
N PRO A 59 -15.21 -4.31 11.94
CA PRO A 59 -16.54 -4.23 12.51
C PRO A 59 -16.42 -3.99 14.03
N GLY A 60 -17.12 -2.98 14.52
CA GLY A 60 -17.14 -2.66 15.96
C GLY A 60 -17.71 -3.83 16.79
N PRO A 61 -17.47 -3.84 18.11
CA PRO A 61 -18.04 -4.86 18.99
C PRO A 61 -19.57 -4.87 18.85
N ARG A 62 -20.16 -6.03 18.53
CA ARG A 62 -21.61 -6.21 18.67
C ARG A 62 -21.93 -6.08 20.16
N ILE A 63 -22.59 -4.98 20.56
CA ILE A 63 -23.13 -4.86 21.92
C ILE A 63 -24.32 -5.83 21.99
N PRO A 64 -24.26 -6.91 22.79
CA PRO A 64 -25.43 -7.76 22.96
C PRO A 64 -26.55 -6.94 23.64
N PRO A 65 -27.82 -7.18 23.28
CA PRO A 65 -28.94 -6.48 23.90
C PRO A 65 -28.87 -6.63 25.42
N ALA A 66 -29.03 -5.52 26.14
CA ALA A 66 -29.00 -5.51 27.60
C ALA A 66 -30.08 -6.47 28.14
N THR A 67 -29.67 -7.44 28.93
CA THR A 67 -30.61 -8.32 29.64
C THR A 67 -31.49 -7.45 30.53
N PRO A 68 -32.84 -7.53 30.42
CA PRO A 68 -33.72 -6.79 31.31
C PRO A 68 -33.41 -7.16 32.77
N ARG A 69 -32.96 -6.19 33.57
CA ARG A 69 -32.78 -6.39 35.00
C ARG A 69 -34.17 -6.54 35.60
N ARG A 70 -34.46 -7.71 36.20
CA ARG A 70 -35.71 -7.94 36.94
C ARG A 70 -35.79 -6.89 38.07
N PRO A 71 -36.92 -6.16 38.22
CA PRO A 71 -37.08 -5.24 39.34
C PRO A 71 -36.85 -5.96 40.66
N VAL A 72 -35.97 -5.40 41.50
CA VAL A 72 -35.79 -5.88 42.87
C VAL A 72 -37.11 -5.64 43.60
N PRO A 73 -37.73 -6.67 44.23
CA PRO A 73 -38.90 -6.45 45.07
C PRO A 73 -38.52 -5.48 46.19
N ALA A 74 -39.28 -4.39 46.31
CA ALA A 74 -39.14 -3.49 47.45
C ALA A 74 -39.36 -4.31 48.74
N ARG A 75 -38.37 -4.29 49.64
CA ARG A 75 -38.51 -4.90 50.96
C ARG A 75 -39.61 -4.14 51.69
N PRO A 76 -40.68 -4.80 52.19
CA PRO A 76 -41.62 -4.12 53.05
C PRO A 76 -40.91 -3.77 54.36
N ASP A 77 -40.93 -2.49 54.73
CA ASP A 77 -40.53 -2.03 56.05
C ASP A 77 -41.53 -2.57 57.08
N ARG A 78 -41.10 -3.57 57.86
CA ARG A 78 -41.60 -3.81 59.22
C ARG A 78 -40.73 -4.78 60.01
#